data_AF-A0A415RPW5-F1
#
_entry.id   AF-A0A415RPW5-F1
#
_cell.length_a   1.000
_cell.length_b   1.000
_cell.length_c   1.000
_cell.angle_alpha   90.00
_cell.angle_beta   90.00
_cell.angle_gamma   90.00
#
_symmetry.space_group_name_H-M   'P 1'
#
loop_
_entity.id
_entity.type
_entity.pdbx_description
1 polymer ?
#
loop_
_entity_poly.entity_id
_entity_poly.type
_entity_poly.pdbx_seq_one_letter_code
_entity_poly.pdbx_strand_id
1 'polypeptide(L)'
;MILTEEIENALKNETDIDELLKQIHNMDFSQYIHYLLKKYNLKEADIIKKSGLERTYGYKIIRGEKGKNAKDKIYRLALAMGLSQKETSHLLSLNNAGDLYALNGRDLIMLKGLLKKQTIEQVNIELYEKGFEPLKD
;
A
#
# COMPACT_ATOMS: atom_id res chain seq x y z
N MET A 1 -1.06 10.44 -8.90
CA MET A 1 -1.85 9.31 -9.41
C MET A 1 -3.12 9.87 -9.96
N ILE A 2 -3.17 10.00 -11.28
CA ILE A 2 -4.41 10.39 -11.98
C ILE A 2 -5.37 9.21 -11.84
N LEU A 3 -6.59 9.48 -11.38
CA LEU A 3 -7.64 8.46 -11.28
C LEU A 3 -7.97 7.93 -12.68
N THR A 4 -8.41 6.67 -12.76
CA THR A 4 -8.85 6.07 -14.04
C THR A 4 -9.94 6.93 -14.70
N GLU A 5 -10.83 7.52 -13.90
CA GLU A 5 -11.86 8.46 -14.35
C GLU A 5 -11.30 9.77 -14.91
N GLU A 6 -10.19 10.27 -14.36
CA GLU A 6 -9.51 11.47 -14.84
C GLU A 6 -8.76 11.19 -16.16
N ILE A 7 -8.18 10.00 -16.33
CA ILE A 7 -7.57 9.57 -17.61
C ILE A 7 -8.64 9.35 -18.67
N GLU A 8 -9.75 8.70 -18.34
CA GLU A 8 -10.86 8.47 -19.26
C GLU A 8 -11.46 9.79 -19.78
N ASN A 9 -11.59 10.79 -18.90
CA ASN A 9 -12.04 12.11 -19.29
C ASN A 9 -11.01 12.86 -20.15
N ALA A 10 -9.72 12.74 -19.84
CA ALA A 10 -8.66 13.34 -20.66
C ALA A 10 -8.58 12.71 -22.06
N LEU A 11 -8.75 11.38 -22.16
CA LEU A 11 -8.80 10.65 -23.44
C LEU A 11 -10.03 11.04 -24.29
N LYS A 12 -11.18 11.31 -23.65
CA LYS A 12 -12.39 11.79 -24.35
C LYS A 12 -12.23 13.21 -24.91
N ASN A 13 -11.31 14.00 -24.36
CA ASN A 13 -11.06 15.39 -24.77
C ASN A 13 -9.87 15.54 -25.74
N GLU A 14 -9.47 14.46 -26.44
CA GLU A 14 -8.37 14.45 -27.42
C GLU A 14 -7.02 14.96 -26.86
N THR A 15 -6.76 14.73 -25.56
CA THR A 15 -5.47 15.06 -24.95
C THR A 15 -4.36 14.20 -25.56
N ASP A 16 -3.18 14.80 -25.81
CA ASP A 16 -2.02 14.11 -26.39
C ASP A 16 -1.63 12.87 -25.56
N ILE A 17 -1.61 11.72 -26.22
CA ILE A 17 -1.23 10.43 -25.64
C ILE A 17 0.17 10.48 -25.02
N ASP A 18 1.12 11.20 -25.62
CA ASP A 18 2.49 11.28 -25.09
C ASP A 18 2.56 12.08 -23.78
N GLU A 19 1.65 13.02 -23.58
CA GLU A 19 1.54 13.81 -22.35
C GLU A 19 0.82 13.01 -21.25
N LEU A 20 -0.20 12.24 -21.62
CA LEU A 20 -0.85 11.27 -20.73
C LEU A 20 0.10 10.14 -20.30
N LEU A 21 0.91 9.60 -21.22
CA LEU A 21 1.91 8.57 -20.91
C LEU A 21 2.98 9.07 -19.94
N LYS A 22 3.39 10.35 -20.06
CA LYS A 22 4.25 10.99 -19.07
C LYS A 22 3.55 11.05 -17.71
N GLN A 23 2.29 11.46 -17.66
CA GLN A 23 1.53 11.55 -16.40
C GLN A 23 1.20 10.18 -15.77
N ILE A 24 1.11 9.12 -16.58
CA ILE A 24 0.93 7.73 -16.13
C ILE A 24 2.14 7.24 -15.32
N HIS A 25 3.32 7.89 -15.43
CA HIS A 25 4.56 7.64 -14.69
C HIS A 25 4.63 6.25 -14.05
N ASN A 26 5.42 5.34 -14.65
CA ASN A 26 5.91 4.11 -14.02
C ASN A 26 6.69 4.45 -12.74
N MET A 27 5.98 4.79 -11.67
CA MET A 27 6.58 5.06 -10.38
C MET A 27 7.05 3.72 -9.84
N ASP A 28 8.32 3.67 -9.45
CA ASP A 28 8.77 2.57 -8.61
C ASP A 28 8.09 2.66 -7.23
N PHE A 29 8.26 1.60 -6.42
CA PHE A 29 7.66 1.56 -5.07
C PHE A 29 8.02 2.79 -4.23
N SER A 30 9.28 3.22 -4.27
CA SER A 30 9.77 4.35 -3.48
C SER A 30 9.08 5.63 -3.91
N GLN A 31 9.04 5.89 -5.22
CA GLN A 31 8.36 7.06 -5.77
C GLN A 31 6.86 7.08 -5.39
N TYR A 32 6.19 5.94 -5.50
CA TYR A 32 4.76 5.85 -5.20
C TYR A 32 4.45 6.02 -3.71
N ILE A 33 5.22 5.41 -2.80
CA ILE A 33 4.98 5.56 -1.36
C ILE A 33 5.25 6.99 -0.89
N HIS A 34 6.28 7.67 -1.42
CA HIS A 34 6.53 9.09 -1.11
C HIS A 34 5.44 10.00 -1.67
N TYR A 35 4.90 9.70 -2.86
CA TYR A 35 3.72 10.38 -3.39
C TYR A 35 2.53 10.26 -2.43
N LEU A 36 2.25 9.06 -1.92
CA LEU A 36 1.16 8.83 -0.97
C LEU A 36 1.38 9.54 0.38
N LEU A 37 2.61 9.50 0.92
CA LEU A 37 2.96 10.24 2.13
C LEU A 37 2.70 11.74 1.96
N LYS A 38 3.09 12.32 0.82
CA LYS A 38 2.81 13.73 0.50
C LYS A 38 1.31 13.99 0.34
N LYS A 39 0.59 13.14 -0.41
CA LYS A 39 -0.86 13.25 -0.67
C LYS A 39 -1.66 13.33 0.63
N TYR A 40 -1.28 12.52 1.63
CA TYR A 40 -1.97 12.45 2.91
C TYR A 40 -1.32 13.30 4.02
N ASN A 41 -0.30 14.11 3.70
CA ASN A 41 0.46 14.93 4.64
C ASN A 41 1.00 14.12 5.85
N LEU A 42 1.56 12.95 5.56
CA LEU A 42 2.07 12.00 6.55
C LEU A 42 3.59 12.11 6.68
N LYS A 43 4.09 11.96 7.91
CA LYS A 43 5.53 11.90 8.18
C LYS A 43 6.00 10.44 8.22
N GLU A 44 7.07 10.13 7.50
CA GLU A 44 7.65 8.78 7.45
C GLU A 44 7.89 8.18 8.84
N ALA A 45 8.49 8.95 9.75
CA ALA A 45 8.81 8.48 11.10
C ALA A 45 7.56 8.05 11.88
N ASP A 46 6.45 8.78 11.72
CA ASP A 46 5.18 8.46 12.39
C ASP A 46 4.56 7.20 11.78
N ILE A 47 4.65 7.04 10.45
CA ILE A 47 4.14 5.86 9.74
C ILE A 47 4.95 4.61 10.08
N ILE A 48 6.28 4.70 10.13
CA ILE A 48 7.13 3.58 10.55
C ILE A 48 6.83 3.18 11.99
N LYS A 49 6.64 4.16 12.88
CA LYS A 49 6.26 3.89 14.27
C LYS A 49 4.89 3.21 14.36
N LYS A 50 3.88 3.72 13.64
CA LYS A 50 2.51 3.18 13.64
C LYS A 50 2.42 1.81 12.98
N SER A 51 3.26 1.51 11.99
CA SER A 51 3.30 0.19 11.36
C SER A 51 3.92 -0.87 12.27
N GLY A 52 4.66 -0.47 13.30
CA GLY A 52 5.37 -1.36 14.23
C GLY A 52 6.52 -2.11 13.58
N LEU A 53 7.00 -1.65 12.42
CA LEU A 53 8.19 -2.21 11.77
C LEU A 53 9.44 -1.78 12.53
N GLU A 54 10.49 -2.60 12.47
CA GLU A 54 11.81 -2.18 12.91
C GLU A 54 12.20 -0.91 12.13
N ARG A 55 12.67 0.11 12.86
CA ARG A 55 12.83 1.47 12.34
C ARG A 55 13.73 1.51 11.10
N THR A 56 14.90 0.89 11.16
CA THR A 56 15.85 0.82 10.06
C THR A 56 15.26 0.10 8.85
N TYR A 57 14.58 -1.02 9.08
CA TYR A 57 13.93 -1.81 8.04
C TYR A 57 12.80 -1.03 7.37
N GLY A 58 11.98 -0.32 8.15
CA GLY A 58 10.90 0.53 7.65
C GLY A 58 11.42 1.60 6.68
N TYR A 59 12.49 2.31 7.04
CA TYR A 59 13.13 3.27 6.13
C TYR A 59 13.69 2.61 4.87
N LYS A 60 14.31 1.43 5.00
CA LYS A 60 14.81 0.68 3.85
C LYS A 60 13.68 0.24 2.91
N ILE A 61 12.50 -0.12 3.43
CA ILE A 61 11.33 -0.37 2.57
C ILE A 61 10.92 0.90 1.85
N ILE A 62 10.71 2.01 2.58
CA ILE A 62 10.24 3.28 2.00
C ILE A 62 11.16 3.76 0.87
N ARG A 63 12.49 3.55 1.00
CA ARG A 63 13.48 3.89 -0.03
C ARG A 63 13.56 2.91 -1.21
N GLY A 64 12.85 1.79 -1.15
CA GLY A 64 12.91 0.73 -2.16
C GLY A 64 14.13 -0.20 -2.06
N GLU A 65 14.89 -0.13 -0.96
CA GLU A 65 16.09 -0.95 -0.73
C GLU A 65 15.74 -2.35 -0.15
N LYS A 66 14.54 -2.47 0.45
CA LYS A 66 13.94 -3.70 1.00
C LYS A 66 12.45 -3.75 0.66
N GLY A 67 11.80 -4.87 0.97
CA GLY A 67 10.35 -5.01 0.81
C GLY A 67 9.92 -5.90 -0.36
N LYS A 68 10.85 -6.35 -1.21
CA LYS A 68 10.54 -7.32 -2.26
C LYS A 68 9.91 -8.58 -1.66
N ASN A 69 8.74 -8.97 -2.16
CA ASN A 69 7.89 -10.07 -1.68
C ASN A 69 7.45 -9.94 -0.20
N ALA A 70 7.58 -8.77 0.43
CA ALA A 70 7.29 -8.58 1.85
C ALA A 70 5.85 -8.11 2.10
N LYS A 71 4.87 -8.94 1.70
CA LYS A 71 3.43 -8.63 1.76
C LYS A 71 2.97 -8.05 3.09
N ASP A 72 3.26 -8.73 4.20
CA ASP A 72 2.84 -8.28 5.53
C ASP A 72 3.42 -6.91 5.89
N LYS A 73 4.69 -6.65 5.58
CA LYS A 73 5.35 -5.39 5.93
C LYS A 73 4.80 -4.22 5.11
N ILE A 74 4.54 -4.44 3.82
CA ILE A 74 3.91 -3.45 2.95
C ILE A 74 2.47 -3.20 3.39
N TYR A 75 1.72 -4.25 3.72
CA TYR A 75 0.37 -4.14 4.25
C TYR A 75 0.34 -3.35 5.56
N ARG A 76 1.29 -3.58 6.48
CA ARG A 76 1.41 -2.80 7.73
C ARG A 76 1.64 -1.31 7.48
N LEU A 77 2.47 -0.96 6.49
CA LEU A 77 2.62 0.44 6.06
C LEU A 77 1.31 1.00 5.50
N ALA A 78 0.64 0.26 4.62
CA ALA A 78 -0.62 0.68 4.03
C ALA A 78 -1.72 0.91 5.07
N LEU A 79 -1.81 0.02 6.06
CA LEU A 79 -2.75 0.14 7.18
C LEU A 79 -2.42 1.34 8.07
N ALA A 80 -1.13 1.55 8.40
CA ALA A 80 -0.67 2.70 9.18
C ALA A 80 -0.90 4.05 8.48
N MET A 81 -0.86 4.06 7.14
CA MET A 81 -1.14 5.21 6.29
C MET A 81 -2.65 5.40 6.03
N GLY A 82 -3.49 4.42 6.36
CA GLY A 82 -4.93 4.47 6.12
C GLY A 82 -5.30 4.46 4.63
N LEU A 83 -4.53 3.73 3.81
CA LEU A 83 -4.71 3.70 2.36
C LEU A 83 -5.99 2.99 1.92
N SER A 84 -6.44 3.32 0.71
CA SER A 84 -7.49 2.58 0.04
C SER A 84 -7.01 1.20 -0.44
N GLN A 85 -7.96 0.31 -0.77
CA GLN A 85 -7.65 -0.98 -1.40
C GLN A 85 -6.85 -0.81 -2.69
N LYS A 86 -7.23 0.15 -3.55
CA LYS A 86 -6.57 0.41 -4.83
C LYS A 86 -5.10 0.84 -4.65
N GLU A 87 -4.85 1.76 -3.72
CA GLU A 87 -3.48 2.22 -3.42
C GLU A 87 -2.64 1.11 -2.77
N THR A 88 -3.25 0.31 -1.91
CA THR A 88 -2.57 -0.82 -1.26
C THR A 88 -2.18 -1.91 -2.25
N SER A 89 -3.09 -2.30 -3.14
CA SER A 89 -2.80 -3.24 -4.23
C SER A 89 -1.68 -2.74 -5.12
N HIS A 90 -1.67 -1.44 -5.45
CA HIS A 90 -0.60 -0.85 -6.23
C HIS A 90 0.76 -0.87 -5.51
N LEU A 91 0.82 -0.58 -4.21
CA LEU A 91 2.06 -0.72 -3.42
C LEU A 91 2.57 -2.16 -3.38
N LEU A 92 1.65 -3.13 -3.23
CA LEU A 92 2.00 -4.54 -3.20
C LEU A 92 2.53 -5.04 -4.55
N SER A 93 1.91 -4.62 -5.67
CA SER A 93 2.33 -5.01 -7.01
C SER A 93 3.72 -4.46 -7.35
N LEU A 94 4.02 -3.21 -7.01
CA LEU A 94 5.34 -2.58 -7.21
C LEU A 94 6.49 -3.29 -6.47
N ASN A 95 6.18 -4.16 -5.51
CA ASN A 95 7.17 -4.91 -4.72
C ASN A 95 7.07 -6.43 -4.91
N ASN A 96 6.33 -6.90 -5.93
CA ASN A 96 6.08 -8.32 -6.21
C ASN A 96 5.45 -9.09 -5.02
N ALA A 97 4.71 -8.39 -4.16
CA ALA A 97 4.10 -8.98 -2.97
C ALA A 97 2.70 -9.59 -3.22
N GLY A 98 2.18 -9.44 -4.45
CA GLY A 98 0.85 -9.93 -4.86
C GLY A 98 -0.30 -9.16 -4.21
N ASP A 99 -1.53 -9.37 -4.69
CA ASP A 99 -2.72 -8.68 -4.17
C ASP A 99 -3.28 -9.32 -2.89
N LEU A 100 -4.18 -8.60 -2.21
CA LEU A 100 -5.06 -9.17 -1.18
C LEU A 100 -6.21 -9.92 -1.85
N TYR A 101 -6.09 -11.24 -1.95
CA TYR A 101 -7.05 -12.07 -2.66
C TYR A 101 -8.17 -12.55 -1.73
N ALA A 102 -9.39 -12.03 -1.89
CA ALA A 102 -10.49 -12.28 -0.96
C ALA A 102 -10.91 -13.76 -0.79
N LEU A 103 -10.59 -14.65 -1.75
CA LEU A 103 -10.84 -16.09 -1.59
C LEU A 103 -9.78 -16.80 -0.72
N ASN A 104 -8.67 -16.13 -0.41
CA ASN A 104 -7.74 -16.57 0.62
C ASN A 104 -8.21 -16.04 1.98
N GLY A 105 -8.47 -16.93 2.95
CA GLY A 105 -9.04 -16.55 4.25
C GLY A 105 -8.19 -15.55 5.05
N ARG A 106 -6.86 -15.63 4.95
CA ARG A 106 -5.96 -14.67 5.61
C ARG A 106 -6.07 -13.30 4.97
N ASP A 107 -6.02 -13.25 3.64
CA ASP A 107 -6.15 -12.01 2.88
C ASP A 107 -7.54 -11.38 3.03
N LEU A 108 -8.60 -12.17 3.24
CA LEU A 108 -9.93 -11.66 3.54
C LEU A 108 -9.95 -10.85 4.85
N ILE A 109 -9.29 -11.35 5.89
CA ILE A 109 -9.16 -10.64 7.17
C ILE A 109 -8.32 -9.37 6.99
N MET A 110 -7.22 -9.45 6.25
CA MET A 110 -6.41 -8.27 5.92
C MET A 110 -7.22 -7.24 5.11
N LEU A 111 -8.00 -7.66 4.12
CA LEU A 111 -8.85 -6.76 3.34
C LEU A 111 -9.92 -6.09 4.22
N LYS A 112 -10.55 -6.85 5.12
CA LYS A 112 -11.49 -6.31 6.12
C LYS A 112 -10.82 -5.25 7.00
N GLY A 113 -9.60 -5.52 7.46
CA GLY A 113 -8.85 -4.59 8.31
C GLY A 113 -8.52 -3.28 7.61
N LEU A 114 -8.11 -3.36 6.33
CA LEU A 114 -7.90 -2.20 5.50
C LEU A 114 -9.19 -1.37 5.32
N LEU A 115 -10.30 -2.02 4.93
CA LEU A 115 -11.58 -1.35 4.69
C LEU A 115 -12.15 -0.69 5.95
N LYS A 116 -11.95 -1.32 7.12
CA LYS A 116 -12.41 -0.80 8.42
C LYS A 116 -11.40 0.12 9.11
N LYS A 117 -10.26 0.40 8.48
CA LYS A 117 -9.16 1.21 9.05
C LYS A 117 -8.75 0.74 10.44
N GLN A 118 -8.66 -0.58 10.61
CA GLN A 118 -8.20 -1.19 11.86
C GLN A 118 -6.73 -0.87 12.13
N THR A 119 -6.33 -0.94 13.39
CA THR A 119 -4.92 -0.91 13.80
C THR A 119 -4.23 -2.24 13.47
N ILE A 120 -2.89 -2.25 13.46
CA ILE A 120 -2.10 -3.47 13.24
C ILE A 120 -2.43 -4.50 14.31
N GLU A 121 -2.57 -4.06 15.56
CA GLU A 121 -2.91 -4.90 16.71
C GLU A 121 -4.28 -5.57 16.54
N GLN A 122 -5.30 -4.80 16.14
CA GLN A 122 -6.64 -5.34 15.88
C GLN A 122 -6.63 -6.40 14.78
N VAL A 123 -5.90 -6.17 13.69
CA VAL A 123 -5.78 -7.16 12.60
C VAL A 123 -5.04 -8.40 13.09
N ASN A 124 -3.94 -8.25 13.85
CA ASN A 124 -3.20 -9.38 14.41
C ASN A 124 -4.03 -10.23 15.37
N ILE A 125 -4.85 -9.61 16.22
CA ILE A 125 -5.79 -10.31 17.11
C ILE A 125 -6.78 -11.12 16.27
N GLU A 126 -7.40 -10.49 15.27
CA GLU A 126 -8.39 -11.19 14.43
C GLU A 126 -7.77 -12.32 13.61
N LEU A 127 -6.55 -12.14 13.09
CA LEU A 127 -5.79 -13.22 12.42
C LEU A 127 -5.58 -14.40 13.36
N TYR A 128 -5.10 -14.13 14.58
CA TYR A 128 -4.84 -15.15 15.58
C TYR A 128 -6.12 -15.90 16.00
N GLU A 129 -7.19 -15.18 16.29
CA GLU A 129 -8.50 -15.75 16.66
C GLU A 129 -9.11 -16.64 15.56
N LYS A 130 -8.75 -16.41 14.30
CA LYS A 130 -9.17 -17.21 13.14
C LYS A 130 -8.16 -18.28 12.74
N GLY A 131 -7.10 -18.49 13.50
CA GLY A 131 -6.10 -19.54 13.28
C GLY A 131 -5.06 -19.22 12.20
N PHE A 132 -4.87 -17.95 11.84
CA PHE A 132 -3.84 -17.51 10.91
C PHE A 132 -2.62 -16.91 11.62
N GLU A 133 -1.47 -16.97 10.96
CA GLU A 133 -0.27 -16.29 11.44
C GLU A 133 -0.46 -14.76 11.45
N PRO A 134 -0.08 -14.08 12.56
CA PRO A 134 -0.02 -12.61 12.62
C PRO A 134 0.88 -12.01 11.54
N LEU A 135 0.75 -10.69 11.35
CA LEU A 135 1.55 -9.93 10.39
C LEU A 135 3.01 -9.87 10.83
N LYS A 136 3.94 -10.23 9.94
CA LYS A 136 5.39 -10.16 10.19
C LYS A 136 5.89 -8.71 10.27
N ASP A 137 6.85 -8.43 11.16
CA ASP A 137 7.57 -7.15 11.31
C ASP A 137 8.85 -7.09 10.49
#